data_AF-A0A942KUK1-F1
#
_entry.id   AF-A0A942KUK1-F1
#
_cell.length_a   1.000
_cell.length_b   1.000
_cell.length_c   1.000
_cell.angle_alpha   90.00
_cell.angle_beta   90.00
_cell.angle_gamma   90.00
#
_symmetry.space_group_name_H-M   'P 1'
#
loop_
_entity.id
_entity.type
_entity.pdbx_description
1 polymer ?
#
loop_
_entity_poly.entity_id
_entity_poly.type
_entity_poly.pdbx_seq_one_letter_code
_entity_poly.pdbx_strand_id
1 'polypeptide(L)' 'DHGVRINDLEAAELIQKIAEIKSPQEIQAFEKQKRNAVVKELKKRQLSIRQIGRLTGISFGIIRKL' A
#
# COMPACT_ATOMS: atom_id res chain seq x y z
N ASP A 1 20.61 -12.84 7.71
CA ASP A 1 20.83 -11.41 7.49
C ASP A 1 19.49 -10.68 7.51
N HIS A 2 19.39 -9.61 8.27
CA HIS A 2 18.13 -9.08 8.80
C HIS A 2 17.37 -8.25 7.75
N GLY A 3 16.35 -8.84 7.13
CA GLY A 3 15.43 -8.13 6.25
C GLY A 3 14.84 -6.92 6.98
N VAL A 4 15.19 -5.72 6.52
CA VAL A 4 14.74 -4.45 7.09
C VAL A 4 13.22 -4.45 7.10
N ARG A 5 12.62 -4.67 8.27
CA ARG A 5 11.17 -4.56 8.46
C ARG A 5 10.85 -3.07 8.39
N ILE A 6 10.37 -2.65 7.21
CA ILE A 6 9.83 -1.30 7.01
C ILE A 6 8.77 -1.09 8.08
N ASN A 7 8.96 -0.05 8.90
CA ASN A 7 8.00 0.27 9.95
C ASN A 7 6.75 0.96 9.35
N ASP A 8 5.73 1.19 10.15
CA ASP A 8 4.47 1.76 9.63
C ASP A 8 4.60 3.21 9.12
N LEU A 9 5.53 4.00 9.69
CA LEU A 9 5.79 5.37 9.25
C LEU A 9 6.44 5.36 7.86
N GLU A 10 7.49 4.57 7.70
CA GLU A 10 8.19 4.39 6.42
C GLU A 10 7.25 3.81 5.36
N ALA A 11 6.39 2.87 5.73
CA ALA A 11 5.39 2.31 4.84
C ALA A 11 4.38 3.38 4.41
N ALA A 12 3.93 4.25 5.31
CA ALA A 12 3.03 5.35 4.98
C ALA A 12 3.67 6.38 4.04
N GLU A 13 4.93 6.75 4.29
CA GLU A 13 5.69 7.66 3.43
C GLU A 13 5.92 7.06 2.03
N LEU A 14 6.24 5.76 1.97
CA LEU A 14 6.42 5.07 0.70
C LEU A 14 5.12 5.02 -0.11
N ILE A 15 3.99 4.77 0.55
CA ILE A 15 2.67 4.81 -0.09
C ILE A 15 2.39 6.20 -0.68
N GLN A 16 2.61 7.25 0.11
CA GLN A 16 2.41 8.64 -0.33
C GLN A 16 3.27 8.97 -1.56
N LYS A 17 4.54 8.57 -1.56
CA LYS A 17 5.48 8.78 -2.69
C LYS A 17 5.07 8.03 -3.95
N ILE A 18 4.63 6.77 -3.83
CA ILE A 18 4.24 5.93 -4.98
C ILE A 18 2.93 6.39 -5.60
N ALA A 19 1.97 6.78 -4.76
CA ALA A 19 0.64 7.16 -5.20
C ALA A 19 0.47 8.67 -5.45
N GLU A 20 1.49 9.48 -5.14
CA GLU A 20 1.49 10.95 -5.24
C GLU A 20 0.33 11.60 -4.48
N ILE A 21 0.13 11.16 -3.24
CA ILE A 21 -0.97 11.57 -2.34
C ILE A 21 -0.43 12.04 -1.00
N LYS A 22 -1.25 12.75 -0.23
CA LYS A 22 -0.88 13.26 1.10
C LYS A 22 -1.23 12.28 2.21
N SER A 23 -2.23 11.44 1.98
CA SER A 23 -2.73 10.46 2.93
C SER A 23 -2.90 9.10 2.25
N PRO A 24 -2.32 8.00 2.78
CA PRO A 24 -2.48 6.65 2.24
C PRO A 24 -3.92 6.20 2.00
N GLN A 25 -4.88 6.73 2.78
CA GLN A 25 -6.30 6.43 2.69
C GLN A 25 -6.95 6.94 1.40
N GLU A 26 -6.37 7.94 0.74
CA GLU A 26 -6.87 8.47 -0.54
C GLU A 26 -6.92 7.41 -1.64
N ILE A 27 -6.12 6.34 -1.53
CA ILE A 27 -6.11 5.22 -2.48
C ILE A 27 -7.48 4.50 -2.54
N GLN A 28 -8.31 4.58 -1.50
CA GLN A 28 -9.65 4.00 -1.55
C GLN A 28 -10.54 4.67 -2.60
N ALA A 29 -10.34 5.97 -2.84
CA ALA A 29 -11.09 6.75 -3.80
C ALA A 29 -10.58 6.57 -5.25
N PHE A 30 -9.45 5.87 -5.44
CA PHE A 30 -8.94 5.59 -6.77
C PHE A 30 -9.86 4.63 -7.52
N GLU A 31 -9.97 4.85 -8.82
CA GLU A 31 -10.57 3.88 -9.73
C GLU A 31 -9.87 2.52 -9.63
N LYS A 32 -10.62 1.45 -9.90
CA LYS A 32 -10.17 0.07 -9.69
C LYS A 32 -8.82 -0.23 -10.36
N GLN A 33 -8.61 0.23 -11.58
CA GLN A 33 -7.36 -0.03 -12.32
C GLN A 33 -6.16 0.66 -11.66
N LYS A 34 -6.26 1.97 -11.39
CA LYS A 34 -5.21 2.75 -10.72
C LYS A 34 -4.91 2.20 -9.32
N ARG A 35 -5.94 1.94 -8.51
CA ARG A 35 -5.80 1.33 -7.18
C ARG A 35 -5.05 0.00 -7.24
N ASN A 36 -5.42 -0.87 -8.18
CA ASN A 36 -4.81 -2.19 -8.30
C ASN A 36 -3.34 -2.11 -8.73
N ALA A 37 -2.99 -1.16 -9.61
CA ALA A 37 -1.61 -0.91 -10.01
C ALA A 37 -0.76 -0.46 -8.82
N VAL A 38 -1.26 0.49 -8.01
CA VAL A 38 -0.59 0.94 -6.79
C VAL A 38 -0.40 -0.21 -5.80
N VAL A 39 -1.45 -1.00 -5.50
CA VAL A 39 -1.34 -2.13 -4.57
C VAL A 39 -0.29 -3.16 -5.02
N LYS A 40 -0.20 -3.44 -6.33
CA LYS A 40 0.82 -4.33 -6.88
C LYS A 40 2.23 -3.76 -6.70
N GLU A 41 2.41 -2.46 -6.90
CA GLU A 41 3.71 -1.81 -6.67
C GLU A 41 4.09 -1.84 -5.18
N LEU A 42 3.16 -1.56 -4.26
CA LEU A 42 3.41 -1.65 -2.82
C LEU A 42 3.90 -3.05 -2.40
N LYS A 43 3.31 -4.11 -2.95
CA LYS A 43 3.76 -5.49 -2.70
C LYS A 43 5.16 -5.76 -3.21
N LYS A 44 5.52 -5.25 -4.39
CA LYS A 44 6.89 -5.36 -4.94
C LYS A 44 7.92 -4.66 -4.06
N ARG A 45 7.50 -3.60 -3.36
CA ARG A 45 8.31 -2.88 -2.36
C ARG A 45 8.33 -3.55 -0.98
N GLN A 46 7.91 -4.82 -0.91
CA GLN A 46 7.92 -5.66 0.30
C GLN A 46 6.99 -5.17 1.42
N LEU A 47 5.99 -4.32 1.13
CA LEU A 47 4.96 -4.02 2.12
C LEU A 47 4.09 -5.25 2.35
N SER A 48 3.86 -5.57 3.61
CA SER A 48 2.96 -6.66 3.98
C SER A 48 1.51 -6.32 3.62
N ILE A 49 0.70 -7.36 3.34
CA ILE A 49 -0.74 -7.20 3.10
C ILE A 49 -1.42 -6.47 4.27
N ARG A 50 -0.94 -6.69 5.50
CA ARG A 50 -1.44 -6.00 6.70
C ARG A 50 -1.13 -4.51 6.69
N GLN A 51 0.09 -4.11 6.35
CA GLN A 51 0.46 -2.69 6.23
C GLN A 51 -0.35 -2.01 5.15
N ILE A 52 -0.45 -2.62 3.97
CA ILE A 52 -1.25 -2.09 2.87
C ILE A 52 -2.70 -1.92 3.34
N GLY A 53 -3.32 -2.96 3.90
CA GLY A 53 -4.71 -2.89 4.34
C GLY A 53 -4.96 -1.87 5.43
N ARG A 54 -4.09 -1.79 6.44
CA ARG A 54 -4.26 -0.88 7.58
C ARG A 54 -4.02 0.59 7.19
N LEU A 55 -3.01 0.86 6.37
CA LEU A 55 -2.64 2.24 5.99
C LEU A 55 -3.56 2.78 4.89
N THR A 56 -3.86 1.97 3.88
CA THR A 56 -4.71 2.41 2.77
C THR A 56 -6.19 2.23 3.04
N GLY A 57 -6.57 1.36 3.98
CA GLY A 57 -7.95 0.94 4.27
C GLY A 57 -8.62 0.15 3.13
N ILE A 58 -7.84 -0.32 2.16
CA ILE A 58 -8.32 -1.30 1.17
C ILE A 58 -8.56 -2.63 1.88
N SER A 59 -9.70 -3.26 1.58
CA SER A 59 -10.05 -4.56 2.18
C SER A 59 -9.03 -5.65 1.83
N PHE A 60 -8.77 -6.53 2.80
CA PHE A 60 -7.87 -7.68 2.64
C PHE A 60 -8.22 -8.54 1.42
N GLY A 61 -9.51 -8.76 1.16
CA GLY A 61 -9.97 -9.56 0.03
C GLY A 61 -9.58 -8.97 -1.33
N ILE A 62 -9.51 -7.64 -1.45
CA ILE A 62 -9.04 -6.97 -2.66
C ILE A 62 -7.53 -7.14 -2.77
N ILE A 63 -6.78 -6.83 -1.70
CA ILE A 63 -5.31 -6.91 -1.71
C ILE A 63 -4.85 -8.33 -2.02
N ARG A 64 -5.45 -9.36 -1.41
CA ARG A 64 -5.07 -10.77 -1.60
C ARG A 64 -5.25 -11.26 -3.04
N LYS A 65 -6.22 -10.72 -3.78
CA LYS A 65 -6.53 -11.12 -5.17
C LYS A 65 -5.59 -10.50 -6.22
N LEU A 66 -4.79 -9.50 -5.84
CA LEU A 66 -3.91 -8.74 -6.74
C LEU A 66 -2.47 -9.24 -6.73
#